data_AF-A0A2K2A7B8-F1
#
_entry.id   AF-A0A2K2A7B8-F1
#
_cell.length_a   1.000
_cell.length_b   1.000
_cell.length_c   1.000
_cell.angle_alpha   90.00
_cell.angle_beta   90.00
_cell.angle_gamma   90.00
#
_symmetry.space_group_name_H-M   'P 1'
#
loop_
_entity.id
_entity.type
_entity.pdbx_description
1 polymer ?
#
loop_
_entity_poly.entity_id
_entity_poly.type
_entity_poly.pdbx_seq_one_letter_code
_entity_poly.pdbx_strand_id
1 'polypeptide(L)'
;MILKRTLQSICILTLNPNTTTSIIVQFVNDDGALLVCAINAACAALVDARIPMKHLAVAICCCLADVGYVILDPTKLEEQKMKGFAYLVFPNSVLSVILEGSSLVEGESTEHGIITSVTHGVMPVEEYLKCVERGRAASAKLSDFLRKSLQSQLSSDSSKAA
;
A
#
# COMPACT_ATOMS: atom_id res chain seq x y z
N MET A 1 -1.03 1.77 16.04
CA MET A 1 -2.12 0.82 15.65
C MET A 1 -2.53 0.90 14.17
N ILE A 2 -1.94 1.78 13.34
CA ILE A 2 -2.38 1.98 11.94
C ILE A 2 -2.10 0.73 11.09
N LEU A 3 -0.87 0.22 11.11
CA LEU A 3 -0.45 -0.96 10.34
C LEU A 3 -1.40 -2.16 10.55
N LYS A 4 -1.68 -2.54 11.80
CA LYS A 4 -2.59 -3.65 12.12
C LYS A 4 -3.98 -3.45 11.49
N ARG A 5 -4.54 -2.25 11.60
CA ARG A 5 -5.88 -1.95 11.04
C ARG A 5 -5.88 -2.00 9.51
N THR A 6 -4.85 -1.44 8.88
CA THR A 6 -4.69 -1.49 7.42
C THR A 6 -4.57 -2.93 6.92
N LEU A 7 -3.75 -3.75 7.57
CA LEU A 7 -3.57 -5.17 7.20
C LEU A 7 -4.85 -6.01 7.46
N GLN A 8 -5.55 -5.76 8.56
CA GLN A 8 -6.84 -6.42 8.82
C GLN A 8 -7.92 -6.04 7.81
N SER A 9 -7.89 -4.82 7.29
CA SER A 9 -8.85 -4.36 6.27
C SER A 9 -8.67 -5.10 4.94
N ILE A 10 -7.40 -5.32 4.54
CA ILE A 10 -7.06 -5.94 3.26
C ILE A 10 -7.15 -7.46 3.27
N CYS A 11 -6.99 -8.14 4.42
CA CYS A 11 -7.07 -9.61 4.51
C CYS A 11 -8.52 -10.13 4.53
N ILE A 12 -8.75 -11.31 3.93
CA ILE A 12 -10.01 -12.03 4.01
C ILE A 12 -9.98 -12.93 5.26
N LEU A 13 -10.44 -12.39 6.38
CA LEU A 13 -10.41 -13.08 7.68
C LEU A 13 -11.43 -14.22 7.80
N THR A 14 -12.39 -14.33 6.86
CA THR A 14 -13.45 -15.36 6.87
C THR A 14 -13.00 -16.70 6.30
N LEU A 15 -11.90 -16.76 5.54
CA LEU A 15 -11.48 -18.00 4.88
C LEU A 15 -10.87 -19.02 5.86
N ASN A 16 -10.16 -18.53 6.88
CA ASN A 16 -9.44 -19.37 7.85
C ASN A 16 -9.90 -19.03 9.28
N PRO A 17 -11.07 -19.53 9.73
CA PRO A 17 -11.55 -19.29 11.10
C PRO A 17 -10.57 -19.86 12.14
N ASN A 18 -10.53 -19.26 13.34
CA ASN A 18 -9.65 -19.66 14.46
C ASN A 18 -8.14 -19.69 14.13
N THR A 19 -7.72 -18.99 13.07
CA THR A 19 -6.31 -18.91 12.68
C THR A 19 -5.69 -17.60 13.19
N THR A 20 -4.46 -17.68 13.69
CA THR A 20 -3.67 -16.49 14.05
C THR A 20 -2.52 -16.32 13.07
N THR A 21 -2.54 -15.21 12.32
CA THR A 21 -1.43 -14.78 11.48
C THR A 21 -0.61 -13.76 12.24
N SER A 22 0.67 -14.07 12.48
CA SER A 22 1.62 -13.12 13.07
C SER A 22 2.45 -12.47 11.96
N ILE A 23 2.52 -11.13 11.98
CA ILE A 23 3.30 -10.34 11.03
C ILE A 23 4.30 -9.53 11.86
N ILE A 24 5.59 -9.75 11.62
CA ILE A 24 6.68 -9.08 12.32
C ILE A 24 7.41 -8.19 11.32
N VAL A 25 7.46 -6.89 11.60
CA VAL A 25 8.18 -5.91 10.77
C VAL A 25 9.39 -5.42 11.54
N GLN A 26 10.58 -5.66 10.99
CA GLN A 26 11.85 -5.20 11.53
C GLN A 26 12.38 -4.05 10.69
N PHE A 27 12.59 -2.89 11.31
CA PHE A 27 13.23 -1.76 10.67
C PHE A 27 14.75 -1.94 10.72
N VAL A 28 15.39 -1.85 9.55
CA VAL A 28 16.85 -1.95 9.40
C VAL A 28 17.46 -0.56 9.28
N ASN A 29 16.89 0.27 8.40
CA ASN A 29 17.27 1.66 8.18
C ASN A 29 16.01 2.54 8.18
N ASP A 30 16.15 3.76 8.69
CA ASP A 30 15.08 4.76 8.71
C ASP A 30 15.55 6.05 8.03
N ASP A 31 15.07 6.26 6.81
CA ASP A 31 15.29 7.47 6.00
C ASP A 31 13.97 8.13 5.56
N GLY A 32 12.94 8.08 6.42
CA GLY A 32 11.63 8.65 6.13
C GLY A 32 10.63 7.64 5.58
N ALA A 33 9.37 8.06 5.45
CA ALA A 33 8.24 7.28 4.97
C ALA A 33 8.07 5.90 5.64
N LEU A 34 8.50 5.78 6.90
CA LEU A 34 8.68 4.51 7.60
C LEU A 34 7.39 3.66 7.65
N LEU A 35 6.26 4.30 7.93
CA LEU A 35 4.95 3.63 7.98
C LEU A 35 4.52 3.10 6.61
N VAL A 36 4.77 3.88 5.57
CA VAL A 36 4.41 3.53 4.19
C VAL A 36 5.26 2.35 3.72
N CYS A 37 6.55 2.38 3.99
CA CYS A 37 7.47 1.28 3.73
C CYS A 37 7.02 0.00 4.47
N ALA A 38 6.66 0.10 5.76
CA ALA A 38 6.16 -1.03 6.54
C ALA A 38 4.89 -1.66 5.95
N ILE A 39 3.95 -0.85 5.46
CA ILE A 39 2.70 -1.33 4.85
C ILE A 39 3.00 -2.06 3.54
N ASN A 40 3.84 -1.47 2.68
CA ASN A 40 4.22 -2.08 1.40
C ASN A 40 4.99 -3.39 1.60
N ALA A 41 5.94 -3.43 2.54
CA ALA A 41 6.69 -4.62 2.90
C ALA A 41 5.79 -5.72 3.48
N ALA A 42 4.88 -5.37 4.39
CA ALA A 42 3.93 -6.31 4.94
C ALA A 42 2.96 -6.85 3.87
N CYS A 43 2.51 -6.00 2.94
CA CYS A 43 1.68 -6.44 1.82
C CYS A 43 2.42 -7.44 0.92
N ALA A 44 3.69 -7.18 0.59
CA ALA A 44 4.50 -8.12 -0.19
C ALA A 44 4.69 -9.46 0.55
N ALA A 45 4.98 -9.42 1.86
CA ALA A 45 5.11 -10.62 2.68
C ALA A 45 3.81 -11.43 2.78
N LEU A 46 2.64 -10.77 2.79
CA LEU A 46 1.35 -11.45 2.77
C LEU A 46 1.08 -12.16 1.44
N VAL A 47 1.50 -11.58 0.31
CA VAL A 47 1.43 -12.25 -0.99
C VAL A 47 2.34 -13.47 -1.00
N ASP A 48 3.57 -13.32 -0.53
CA ASP A 48 4.57 -14.39 -0.47
C ASP A 48 4.11 -15.56 0.42
N ALA A 49 3.54 -15.25 1.59
CA ALA A 49 2.92 -16.22 2.49
C ALA A 49 1.58 -16.78 1.98
N ARG A 50 1.11 -16.38 0.79
CA ARG A 50 -0.15 -16.78 0.16
C ARG A 50 -1.37 -16.59 1.05
N ILE A 51 -1.38 -15.51 1.83
CA ILE A 51 -2.54 -15.19 2.68
C ILE A 51 -3.64 -14.57 1.82
N PRO A 52 -4.89 -15.04 1.93
CA PRO A 52 -6.02 -14.50 1.19
C PRO A 52 -6.24 -13.01 1.48
N MET A 53 -6.17 -12.17 0.44
CA MET A 53 -6.40 -10.73 0.52
C MET A 53 -7.49 -10.29 -0.47
N LYS A 54 -8.27 -9.29 -0.08
CA LYS A 54 -9.33 -8.68 -0.90
C LYS A 54 -8.73 -7.87 -2.06
N HIS A 55 -7.69 -7.11 -1.76
CA HIS A 55 -6.99 -6.23 -2.69
C HIS A 55 -5.56 -6.02 -2.20
N LEU A 56 -4.65 -5.69 -3.13
CA LEU A 56 -3.30 -5.25 -2.77
C LEU A 56 -3.38 -3.85 -2.14
N ALA A 57 -2.52 -3.58 -1.17
CA ALA A 57 -2.40 -2.26 -0.55
C ALA A 57 -1.11 -1.60 -1.05
N VAL A 58 -1.24 -0.40 -1.62
CA VAL A 58 -0.10 0.41 -2.03
C VAL A 58 -0.11 1.70 -1.24
N ALA A 59 0.87 1.84 -0.36
CA ALA A 59 1.06 3.00 0.48
C ALA A 59 2.06 3.97 -0.16
N ILE A 60 1.79 5.28 -0.02
CA ILE A 60 2.62 6.38 -0.49
C ILE A 60 2.64 7.47 0.58
N CYS A 61 3.82 8.07 0.79
CA CYS A 61 3.96 9.27 1.61
C CYS A 61 3.99 10.51 0.71
N CYS A 62 3.20 11.51 1.03
CA CYS A 62 3.15 12.79 0.33
C CYS A 62 3.54 13.90 1.31
N CYS A 63 4.54 14.71 0.98
CA CYS A 63 4.96 15.88 1.74
C CYS A 63 4.53 17.17 1.06
N LEU A 64 4.10 18.16 1.85
CA LEU A 64 3.77 19.49 1.37
C LEU A 64 4.96 20.44 1.52
N ALA A 65 5.44 20.96 0.38
CA ALA A 65 6.48 21.99 0.33
C ALA A 65 5.93 23.40 0.57
N ASP A 66 6.80 24.31 1.02
CA ASP A 66 6.47 25.71 1.31
C ASP A 66 5.88 26.49 0.13
N VAL A 67 6.04 26.01 -1.10
CA VAL A 67 5.62 26.70 -2.34
C VAL A 67 4.47 25.94 -3.04
N GLY A 68 3.67 25.16 -2.30
CA GLY A 68 2.48 24.46 -2.86
C GLY A 68 2.82 23.32 -3.81
N TYR A 69 4.06 22.81 -3.75
CA TYR A 69 4.47 21.62 -4.46
C TYR A 69 4.35 20.40 -3.54
N VAL A 70 3.78 19.32 -4.08
CA VAL A 70 3.69 18.03 -3.39
C VAL A 70 4.86 17.15 -3.81
N ILE A 71 5.65 16.71 -2.84
CA ILE A 71 6.74 15.75 -3.00
C ILE A 71 6.21 14.37 -2.62
N LEU A 72 6.52 13.36 -3.43
CA LEU A 72 6.18 11.97 -3.16
C LEU A 72 7.42 11.25 -2.65
N ASP A 73 7.23 10.38 -1.65
CA ASP A 73 8.29 9.60 -1.00
C ASP A 73 9.46 10.48 -0.47
N PRO A 74 9.17 11.31 0.56
CA PRO A 74 10.15 12.22 1.14
C PRO A 74 11.23 11.46 1.91
N THR A 75 12.45 12.00 1.87
CA THR A 75 13.55 11.61 2.75
C THR A 75 13.30 12.12 4.18
N LYS A 76 14.03 11.57 5.17
CA LYS A 76 13.94 12.01 6.56
C LYS A 76 14.22 13.50 6.76
N LEU A 77 15.17 14.04 5.97
CA LEU A 77 15.50 15.45 6.00
C LEU A 77 14.37 16.33 5.44
N GLU A 78 13.62 15.82 4.48
CA GLU A 78 12.45 16.50 3.93
C GLU A 78 11.30 16.42 4.94
N GLU A 79 10.98 15.25 5.52
CA GLU A 79 9.93 15.12 6.53
C GLU A 79 10.11 16.08 7.71
N GLN A 80 11.35 16.33 8.15
CA GLN A 80 11.65 17.25 9.25
C GLN A 80 11.49 18.73 8.89
N LYS A 81 11.69 19.10 7.63
CA LYS A 81 11.62 20.50 7.17
C LYS A 81 10.21 20.92 6.78
N MET A 82 9.36 19.95 6.42
CA MET A 82 8.05 20.22 5.84
C MET A 82 6.99 20.52 6.90
N LYS A 83 6.02 21.36 6.53
CA LYS A 83 4.92 21.80 7.40
C LYS A 83 3.89 20.71 7.68
N GLY A 84 3.75 19.75 6.76
CA GLY A 84 2.84 18.63 6.90
C GLY A 84 3.05 17.56 5.84
N PHE A 85 2.63 16.35 6.17
CA PHE A 85 2.71 15.19 5.29
C PHE A 85 1.52 14.26 5.49
N ALA A 86 1.20 13.48 4.46
CA ALA A 86 0.08 12.56 4.41
C ALA A 86 0.57 11.17 4.00
N TYR A 87 0.25 10.18 4.84
CA TYR A 87 0.36 8.77 4.48
C TYR A 87 -0.95 8.32 3.86
N LEU A 88 -0.89 7.92 2.60
CA LEU A 88 -2.05 7.50 1.82
C LEU A 88 -1.88 6.05 1.39
N VAL A 89 -2.88 5.23 1.67
CA VAL A 89 -2.89 3.81 1.28
C VAL A 89 -4.04 3.58 0.33
N PHE A 90 -3.71 3.19 -0.90
CA PHE A 90 -4.68 2.95 -1.96
C PHE A 90 -4.92 1.45 -2.13
N PRO A 91 -6.17 1.03 -2.35
CA PRO A 91 -6.47 -0.32 -2.80
C PRO A 91 -6.09 -0.45 -4.28
N ASN A 92 -5.47 -1.56 -4.63
CA ASN A 92 -5.22 -1.95 -6.01
C ASN A 92 -5.92 -3.29 -6.25
N SER A 93 -6.86 -3.31 -7.19
CA SER A 93 -7.64 -4.52 -7.47
C SER A 93 -6.71 -5.62 -7.99
N VAL A 94 -6.90 -6.83 -7.47
CA VAL A 94 -6.10 -8.01 -7.86
C VAL A 94 -6.64 -8.61 -9.17
N LEU A 95 -7.06 -7.78 -10.13
CA LEU A 95 -7.67 -8.25 -11.37
C LEU A 95 -6.72 -9.07 -12.27
N SER A 96 -5.48 -9.36 -11.85
CA SER A 96 -4.52 -10.07 -12.70
C SER A 96 -3.52 -10.98 -11.99
N VAL A 97 -3.76 -11.41 -10.74
CA VAL A 97 -2.77 -12.29 -10.05
C VAL A 97 -3.31 -13.67 -9.68
N ILE A 98 -4.62 -13.88 -9.43
CA ILE A 98 -5.07 -15.18 -8.86
C ILE A 98 -6.30 -15.84 -9.52
N LEU A 99 -7.14 -15.19 -10.34
CA LEU A 99 -8.30 -15.89 -10.94
C LEU A 99 -8.63 -15.47 -12.38
N GLU A 100 -8.50 -16.41 -13.31
CA GLU A 100 -9.14 -16.40 -14.64
C GLU A 100 -10.64 -16.76 -14.59
N GLY A 101 -11.31 -16.73 -13.43
CA GLY A 101 -12.63 -17.38 -13.32
C GLY A 101 -13.65 -16.92 -12.28
N SER A 102 -13.52 -15.77 -11.62
CA SER A 102 -14.63 -15.27 -10.78
C SER A 102 -15.37 -14.13 -11.44
N SER A 103 -16.61 -14.43 -11.81
CA SER A 103 -17.65 -13.51 -12.25
C SER A 103 -17.70 -12.23 -11.43
N LEU A 104 -17.80 -11.12 -12.17
CA LEU A 104 -18.17 -9.79 -11.71
C LEU A 104 -19.35 -9.88 -10.73
N VAL A 105 -19.09 -9.62 -9.46
CA VAL A 105 -20.13 -9.08 -8.58
C VAL A 105 -20.17 -7.59 -8.90
N GLU A 106 -21.20 -7.17 -9.63
CA GLU A 106 -21.58 -5.76 -9.74
C GLU A 106 -21.72 -5.17 -8.33
N GLY A 107 -20.77 -4.31 -7.94
CA GLY A 107 -20.77 -3.73 -6.60
C GLY A 107 -19.50 -2.92 -6.33
N GLU A 108 -19.55 -1.66 -6.77
CA GLU A 108 -18.62 -0.55 -6.51
C GLU A 108 -17.21 -0.67 -7.12
N SER A 109 -16.96 0.19 -8.11
CA SER A 109 -15.64 0.48 -8.65
C SER A 109 -14.68 0.90 -7.53
N THR A 110 -13.96 -0.06 -6.96
CA THR A 110 -12.95 0.12 -5.89
C THR A 110 -11.74 0.94 -6.34
N GLU A 111 -11.72 1.33 -7.62
CA GLU A 111 -10.67 2.06 -8.32
C GLU A 111 -10.38 3.45 -7.71
N HIS A 112 -11.35 4.01 -6.97
CA HIS A 112 -11.26 5.35 -6.39
C HIS A 112 -11.18 5.38 -4.85
N GLY A 113 -11.08 4.23 -4.18
CA GLY A 113 -11.02 4.16 -2.72
C GLY A 113 -9.70 4.62 -2.10
N ILE A 114 -9.71 4.92 -0.80
CA ILE A 114 -8.53 5.06 0.06
C ILE A 114 -8.75 4.13 1.26
N ILE A 115 -7.82 3.22 1.54
CA ILE A 115 -7.89 2.28 2.67
C ILE A 115 -7.57 3.01 3.98
N THR A 116 -6.53 3.85 3.95
CA THR A 116 -6.04 4.54 5.13
C THR A 116 -5.44 5.87 4.69
N SER A 117 -5.85 6.94 5.37
CA SER A 117 -5.26 8.27 5.24
C SER A 117 -4.87 8.76 6.62
N VAL A 118 -3.62 9.18 6.78
CA VAL A 118 -3.12 9.76 8.03
C VAL A 118 -2.30 10.99 7.70
N THR A 119 -2.79 12.15 8.12
CA THR A 119 -2.11 13.42 7.96
C THR A 119 -1.40 13.82 9.25
N HIS A 120 -0.21 14.39 9.12
CA HIS A 120 0.56 14.97 10.22
C HIS A 120 0.94 16.41 9.86
N GLY A 121 1.07 17.26 10.88
CA GLY A 121 1.37 18.68 10.71
C GLY A 121 0.19 19.46 10.15
N VAL A 122 0.48 20.58 9.49
CA VAL A 122 -0.52 21.49 8.92
C VAL A 122 -0.78 21.09 7.47
N MET A 123 -1.97 20.57 7.21
CA MET A 123 -2.40 20.13 5.88
C MET A 123 -3.74 20.80 5.51
N PRO A 124 -3.72 21.84 4.65
CA PRO A 124 -4.93 22.42 4.08
C PRO A 124 -5.68 21.41 3.20
N VAL A 125 -6.99 21.61 3.04
CA VAL A 125 -7.86 20.69 2.27
C VAL A 125 -7.44 20.63 0.80
N GLU A 126 -7.18 21.77 0.17
CA GLU A 126 -6.74 21.83 -1.23
C GLU A 126 -5.42 21.08 -1.45
N GLU A 127 -4.47 21.21 -0.53
CA GLU A 127 -3.17 20.52 -0.61
C GLU A 127 -3.31 19.03 -0.34
N TYR A 128 -4.19 18.63 0.58
CA TYR A 128 -4.53 17.23 0.79
C TYR A 128 -5.12 16.60 -0.46
N LEU A 129 -6.06 17.27 -1.14
CA LEU A 129 -6.67 16.77 -2.37
C LEU A 129 -5.64 16.61 -3.50
N LYS A 130 -4.71 17.57 -3.64
CA LYS A 130 -3.56 17.44 -4.56
C LYS A 130 -2.67 16.25 -4.21
N CYS A 131 -2.43 16.00 -2.92
CA CYS A 131 -1.68 14.83 -2.46
C CYS A 131 -2.40 13.53 -2.82
N VAL A 132 -3.73 13.48 -2.69
CA VAL A 132 -4.52 12.31 -3.06
C VAL A 132 -4.47 12.05 -4.56
N GLU A 133 -4.60 13.08 -5.39
CA GLU A 133 -4.54 12.94 -6.85
C GLU A 133 -3.16 12.46 -7.32
N ARG A 134 -2.09 13.10 -6.85
CA ARG A 134 -0.70 12.70 -7.18
C ARG A 134 -0.33 11.35 -6.60
N GLY A 135 -0.74 11.08 -5.37
CA GLY A 135 -0.57 9.79 -4.71
C GLY A 135 -1.24 8.68 -5.49
N ARG A 136 -2.47 8.88 -5.98
CA ARG A 136 -3.17 7.90 -6.82
C ARG A 136 -2.45 7.65 -8.15
N ALA A 137 -1.97 8.71 -8.80
CA ALA A 137 -1.23 8.56 -10.05
C ALA A 137 0.08 7.77 -9.85
N ALA A 138 0.77 7.99 -8.73
CA ALA A 138 1.98 7.25 -8.39
C ALA A 138 1.69 5.82 -7.92
N SER A 139 0.57 5.59 -7.23
CA SER A 139 0.19 4.25 -6.75
C SER A 139 -0.11 3.30 -7.89
N ALA A 140 -0.61 3.79 -9.03
CA ALA A 140 -0.77 2.99 -10.25
C ALA A 140 0.58 2.42 -10.74
N LYS A 141 1.62 3.25 -10.79
CA LYS A 141 2.97 2.81 -11.21
C LYS A 141 3.59 1.83 -10.22
N LEU A 142 3.47 2.12 -8.91
CA LEU A 142 3.99 1.25 -7.87
C LEU A 142 3.24 -0.09 -7.82
N SER A 143 1.95 -0.07 -8.07
CA SER A 143 1.10 -1.25 -8.24
C SER A 143 1.58 -2.14 -9.38
N ASP A 144 1.90 -1.55 -10.53
CA ASP A 144 2.43 -2.30 -11.68
C ASP A 144 3.78 -2.95 -11.36
N PHE A 145 4.65 -2.23 -10.66
CA PHE A 145 5.93 -2.76 -10.19
C PHE A 145 5.75 -3.93 -9.24
N LEU A 146 4.88 -3.79 -8.23
CA LEU A 146 4.57 -4.86 -7.28
C LEU A 146 4.02 -6.09 -8.00
N ARG A 147 3.06 -5.92 -8.92
CA ARG A 147 2.51 -7.04 -9.71
C ARG A 147 3.60 -7.77 -10.52
N LYS A 148 4.45 -7.05 -11.23
CA LYS A 148 5.56 -7.63 -12.01
C LYS A 148 6.57 -8.36 -11.13
N SER A 149 6.96 -7.76 -10.01
CA SER A 149 7.92 -8.34 -9.08
C SER A 149 7.38 -9.65 -8.50
N LEU A 150 6.13 -9.65 -8.04
CA LEU A 150 5.48 -10.83 -7.47
C LEU A 150 5.27 -11.95 -8.50
N GLN A 151 4.90 -11.62 -9.74
CA GLN A 151 4.79 -12.61 -10.83
C GLN A 151 6.13 -13.27 -11.15
N SER A 152 7.22 -12.51 -11.15
CA SER A 152 8.55 -13.05 -11.42
C SER A 152 8.99 -14.08 -10.37
N GLN A 153 8.75 -13.79 -9.09
CA GLN A 153 9.06 -14.70 -7.98
C GLN A 153 8.26 -16.00 -8.04
N LEU A 154 6.96 -15.92 -8.35
CA LEU A 154 6.11 -17.11 -8.54
C LEU A 154 6.61 -18.02 -9.68
N SER A 155 7.09 -17.43 -10.77
CA SER A 155 7.63 -18.18 -11.92
C SER A 155 8.98 -18.86 -11.62
N SER A 156 9.83 -18.22 -10.81
CA SER A 156 11.14 -18.79 -10.43
C SER A 156 11.03 -19.91 -9.41
N ASP A 157 10.03 -19.88 -8.53
CA ASP A 157 9.81 -20.96 -7.56
C ASP A 157 9.18 -22.20 -8.20
N SER A 158 8.34 -22.02 -9.22
CA SER A 158 7.83 -23.11 -10.04
C SER A 158 8.94 -23.89 -10.77
N SER A 159 10.06 -23.24 -11.09
CA SER A 159 11.18 -23.85 -11.83
C SER A 159 12.23 -24.49 -10.92
N LYS A 160 12.18 -24.26 -9.60
CA LYS A 160 13.05 -24.93 -8.61
C LYS A 160 12.41 -26.15 -7.94
N ALA A 161 11.11 -26.36 -8.15
CA ALA A 161 10.35 -27.49 -7.59
C ALA A 161 10.25 -28.71 -8.53
N ALA A 162 11.04 -28.75 -9.61
CA ALA A 162 11.13 -29.85 -10.57
C ALA A 162 12.50 -30.53 -10.52
#